data_AF-A0A538PYV0-F1
#
_entry.id   AF-A0A538PYV0-F1
#
_cell.length_a   1.000
_cell.length_b   1.000
_cell.length_c   1.000
_cell.angle_alpha   90.00
_cell.angle_beta   90.00
_cell.angle_gamma   90.00
#
_symmetry.space_group_name_H-M   'P 1'
#
loop_
_entity.id
_entity.type
_entity.pdbx_description
1 polymer ?
#
loop_
_entity_poly.entity_id
_entity_poly.type
_entity_poly.pdbx_seq_one_letter_code
_entity_poly.pdbx_strand_id
1 'polypeptide(L)' 'MMDWIFRPQCAACGAAAVTLCAACRASLVEIGAACPRCAEPSEHEALCRRCRT' A
#
# COMPACT_ATOMS: atom_id res chain seq x y z
N MET A 1 26.42 -8.03 -10.98
CA MET A 1 25.96 -9.25 -10.28
C MET A 1 25.26 -8.85 -8.99
N MET A 2 24.04 -8.29 -9.11
CA MET A 2 23.19 -7.86 -7.97
C MET A 2 21.72 -8.29 -8.15
N ASP A 3 21.34 -8.81 -9.33
CA ASP A 3 19.99 -9.32 -9.64
C ASP A 3 19.57 -10.56 -8.84
N TRP A 4 20.46 -11.10 -8.01
CA TRP A 4 20.21 -12.28 -7.18
C TRP A 4 19.85 -11.94 -5.72
N ILE A 5 20.11 -10.71 -5.26
CA ILE A 5 19.84 -10.31 -3.87
C ILE A 5 18.45 -9.69 -3.72
N PHE A 6 17.95 -9.00 -4.75
CA PHE A 6 16.65 -8.35 -4.71
C PHE A 6 15.86 -8.70 -5.97
N ARG A 7 14.94 -9.65 -5.84
CA ARG A 7 13.92 -9.91 -6.87
C ARG A 7 12.69 -9.08 -6.53
N PRO A 8 12.34 -8.06 -7.35
CA PRO A 8 11.10 -7.33 -7.17
C PRO A 8 9.94 -8.31 -7.25
N GLN A 9 9.20 -8.42 -6.15
CA GLN A 9 8.08 -9.34 -6.02
C GLN A 9 6.84 -8.60 -5.52
N CYS A 10 5.68 -9.05 -5.99
CA CYS A 10 4.38 -8.60 -5.56
C CYS A 10 4.27 -8.75 -4.05
N ALA A 11 3.99 -7.64 -3.35
CA ALA A 11 3.85 -7.61 -1.91
C ALA A 11 2.68 -8.49 -1.39
N ALA A 12 1.72 -8.83 -2.26
CA ALA A 12 0.57 -9.66 -1.91
C ALA A 12 0.77 -11.15 -2.22
N CYS A 13 1.34 -11.52 -3.37
CA CYS A 13 1.37 -12.91 -3.84
C CYS A 13 2.75 -13.46 -4.25
N GLY A 14 3.81 -12.64 -4.20
CA GLY A 14 5.18 -13.07 -4.51
C GLY A 14 5.52 -13.22 -6.00
N ALA A 15 4.55 -13.03 -6.92
CA ALA A 15 4.83 -13.00 -8.37
C ALA A 15 5.80 -11.85 -8.75
N ALA A 16 6.53 -11.97 -9.86
CA ALA A 16 7.45 -10.92 -10.30
C ALA A 16 6.71 -9.59 -10.56
N ALA A 17 6.96 -8.57 -9.73
CA ALA A 17 6.37 -7.24 -9.83
C ALA A 17 7.10 -6.25 -8.91
N VAL A 18 7.10 -4.96 -9.25
CA VAL A 18 7.78 -3.93 -8.43
C VAL A 18 7.06 -3.66 -7.10
N THR A 19 5.72 -3.72 -7.09
CA THR A 19 4.90 -3.47 -5.89
C THR A 19 3.73 -4.46 -5.79
N LEU A 20 2.78 -4.39 -6.72
CA LEU A 20 1.66 -5.31 -6.87
C LEU A 20 1.55 -5.74 -8.33
N CYS A 21 1.30 -7.02 -8.57
CA CYS A 21 0.95 -7.51 -9.89
C CYS A 21 -0.45 -7.02 -10.31
N ALA A 22 -0.76 -7.04 -11.61
CA ALA A 22 -2.02 -6.52 -12.14
C ALA A 22 -3.25 -7.19 -11.50
N ALA A 23 -3.20 -8.51 -11.27
CA ALA A 23 -4.28 -9.26 -10.63
C ALA A 23 -4.51 -8.82 -9.18
N CYS A 24 -3.46 -8.76 -8.35
CA CYS A 24 -3.58 -8.31 -6.96
C CYS A 24 -3.95 -6.83 -6.86
N ARG A 25 -3.54 -5.99 -7.82
CA ARG A 25 -3.98 -4.59 -7.88
C ARG A 25 -5.47 -4.50 -8.17
N ALA A 26 -5.96 -5.28 -9.12
CA ALA A 26 -7.38 -5.29 -9.51
C ALA A 26 -8.30 -5.84 -8.41
N SER A 27 -7.78 -6.61 -7.45
CA SER A 27 -8.57 -7.13 -6.33
C SER A 27 -8.71 -6.16 -5.15
N LEU A 28 -8.03 -5.01 -5.16
CA LEU A 28 -8.10 -4.04 -4.06
C LEU A 28 -9.31 -3.12 -4.20
N VAL A 29 -9.90 -2.77 -3.06
CA VAL A 29 -10.92 -1.72 -2.95
C VAL A 29 -10.23 -0.43 -2.51
N GLU A 30 -10.44 0.64 -3.26
CA GLU A 30 -9.96 1.97 -2.86
C GLU A 30 -10.80 2.51 -1.70
N ILE A 31 -10.15 2.81 -0.57
CA ILE A 31 -10.79 3.32 0.65
C ILE A 31 -10.87 4.86 0.70
N GLY A 32 -10.37 5.54 -0.33
CA GLY A 32 -10.35 7.01 -0.41
C GLY A 32 -9.30 7.64 0.50
N ALA A 33 -9.64 8.77 1.10
CA ALA A 33 -8.72 9.53 1.95
C ALA A 33 -8.39 8.78 3.24
N ALA A 34 -7.13 8.87 3.67
CA ALA A 34 -6.62 8.23 4.87
C ALA A 34 -5.60 9.13 5.57
N CYS A 35 -5.44 8.95 6.88
CA CYS A 35 -4.48 9.69 7.68
C CYS A 35 -3.05 9.43 7.17
N PRO A 36 -2.25 10.47 6.85
CA PRO A 36 -0.91 10.31 6.30
C PRO A 36 0.10 9.74 7.31
N ARG A 37 -0.24 9.70 8.61
CA ARG A 37 0.62 9.15 9.67
C ARG A 37 0.37 7.67 9.97
N CYS A 38 -0.87 7.21 9.87
CA CYS A 38 -1.24 5.86 10.32
C CYS A 38 -2.16 5.10 9.37
N ALA A 39 -2.49 5.68 8.21
CA ALA A 39 -3.40 5.12 7.21
C ALA A 39 -4.81 4.79 7.70
N GLU A 40 -5.27 5.40 8.81
CA GLU A 40 -6.67 5.29 9.24
C GLU A 40 -7.57 5.97 8.21
N PRO A 41 -8.62 5.29 7.68
CA PRO A 41 -9.57 5.90 6.77
C PRO A 41 -10.20 7.16 7.38
N SER A 42 -10.26 8.25 6.62
CA SER A 42 -10.83 9.52 7.06
C SER A 42 -11.52 10.19 5.89
N GLU A 43 -12.75 10.65 6.07
CA GLU A 43 -13.52 11.25 4.99
C GLU A 43 -13.07 12.68 4.65
N HIS A 44 -12.43 13.40 5.58
CA HIS A 44 -12.24 14.86 5.45
C HIS A 44 -10.98 15.41 6.10
N GLU A 45 -10.38 14.73 7.08
CA GLU A 45 -9.40 15.35 7.96
C GLU A 45 -7.95 15.01 7.59
N ALA A 46 -7.07 16.01 7.57
CA ALA A 46 -5.65 15.84 7.27
C ALA A 46 -4.92 14.89 8.26
N LEU A 47 -5.44 14.72 9.48
CA LEU A 47 -4.95 13.77 10.49
C LEU A 47 -6.15 13.17 11.21
N CYS A 48 -6.14 11.85 11.45
CA CYS A 48 -7.19 11.18 12.23
C CYS A 48 -7.14 11.58 13.71
N ARG A 49 -8.22 11.29 14.44
CA ARG A 49 -8.33 11.56 15.90
C ARG A 49 -7.12 11.07 16.70
N ARG A 50 -6.61 9.87 16.39
CA ARG A 50 -5.44 9.27 17.08
C ARG A 50 -4.13 10.01 16.82
N CYS A 51 -3.99 10.65 15.67
CA CYS A 51 -2.73 11.30 15.25
C CYS A 51 -2.70 12.81 15.50
N ARG A 52 -3.83 13.39 15.97
CA ARG A 52 -3.96 14.78 16.37
C ARG A 52 -3.53 15.04 17.82
N THR A 53 -3.62 14.02 18.67
CA THR A 53 -3.06 14.01 20.03
C THR A 53 -1.55 13.83 19.97
#